data_AF-A0A8W8J3F3-F1
#
_entry.id   AF-A0A8W8J3F3-F1
#
_cell.length_a   1.000
_cell.length_b   1.000
_cell.length_c   1.000
_cell.angle_alpha   90.00
_cell.angle_beta   90.00
_cell.angle_gamma   90.00
#
_symmetry.space_group_name_H-M   'P 1'
#
loop_
_entity.id
_entity.type
_entity.pdbx_description
1 polymer ?
#
loop_
_entity_poly.entity_id
_entity_poly.type
_entity_poly.pdbx_seq_one_letter_code
_entity_poly.pdbx_strand_id
1 'polypeptide(L)'
;MFTFLHLQTPGFTVKLGPNNGSCDSPIIRTGDLTCSGDGSEIEIAIDGFDPRGFRFPVSGTFGFPPTTNCKWKFITEVGLRFIVGVTDTVKDTGDEIKFEDTNDDALPTLEIEVGVRKGIRPVVSTGNSVSVQLITDDTTNNEEMYIYVIAGTDSG
;
A
#
# COMPACT_ATOMS: atom_id res chain seq x y z
N MET A 1 -20.13 -0.73 20.54
CA MET A 1 -19.19 0.39 20.73
C MET A 1 -18.21 0.31 19.57
N PHE A 2 -18.26 1.23 18.62
CA PHE A 2 -17.47 1.16 17.38
C PHE A 2 -16.09 1.76 17.63
N THR A 3 -15.03 0.95 17.53
CA THR A 3 -13.65 1.47 17.50
C THR A 3 -13.32 1.79 16.06
N PHE A 4 -13.42 3.07 15.70
CA PHE A 4 -12.98 3.57 14.41
C PHE A 4 -11.45 3.62 14.43
N LEU A 5 -10.79 2.91 13.51
CA LEU A 5 -9.44 3.30 13.11
C LEU A 5 -9.62 4.65 12.37
N HIS A 6 -9.41 5.75 13.08
CA HIS A 6 -9.43 7.09 12.51
C HIS A 6 -8.18 7.28 11.64
N LEU A 7 -8.19 6.73 10.42
CA LEU A 7 -7.32 7.21 9.37
C LEU A 7 -7.93 8.52 8.86
N GLN A 8 -7.59 9.64 9.51
CA GLN A 8 -7.97 10.97 9.02
C GLN A 8 -7.10 11.32 7.80
N THR A 9 -7.57 10.91 6.62
CA THR A 9 -7.30 11.68 5.40
C THR A 9 -8.34 12.79 5.32
N PRO A 10 -7.98 14.04 4.96
CA PRO A 10 -8.96 15.10 4.79
C PRO A 10 -9.94 14.68 3.70
N GLY A 11 -11.21 14.41 4.07
CA GLY A 11 -12.30 14.18 3.13
C GLY A 11 -12.80 12.74 2.96
N PHE A 12 -12.26 11.73 3.66
CA PHE A 12 -12.75 10.34 3.54
C PHE A 12 -12.95 9.67 4.89
N THR A 13 -14.11 9.04 5.08
CA THR A 13 -14.37 8.15 6.22
C THR A 13 -14.70 6.76 5.69
N VAL A 14 -13.85 5.77 5.97
CA VAL A 14 -14.14 4.38 5.61
C VAL A 14 -15.02 3.76 6.69
N LYS A 15 -16.20 3.29 6.31
CA LYS A 15 -16.99 2.39 7.15
C LYS A 15 -16.42 0.99 7.01
N LEU A 16 -15.70 0.52 8.02
CA LEU A 16 -15.41 -0.91 8.14
C LEU A 16 -16.72 -1.65 8.42
N GLY A 17 -16.90 -2.81 7.80
CA GLY A 17 -18.11 -3.63 7.96
C GLY A 17 -18.40 -4.01 9.42
N PRO A 18 -19.60 -4.54 9.73
CA PRO A 18 -19.93 -4.97 11.08
C PRO A 18 -19.02 -6.13 11.48
N ASN A 19 -18.02 -5.86 12.30
CA ASN A 19 -17.29 -6.90 13.02
C ASN A 19 -18.33 -7.70 13.82
N ASN A 20 -18.35 -9.03 13.63
CA ASN A 20 -19.19 -9.97 14.37
C ASN A 20 -18.88 -9.94 15.88
N GLY A 21 -19.29 -8.89 16.59
CA GLY A 21 -19.35 -8.82 18.05
C GLY A 21 -18.02 -8.80 18.81
N SER A 22 -16.85 -8.86 18.16
CA SER A 22 -15.57 -8.82 18.87
C SER A 22 -14.99 -7.41 18.94
N CYS A 23 -14.64 -6.98 20.15
CA CYS A 23 -13.81 -5.80 20.42
C CYS A 23 -12.31 -6.08 20.19
N ASP A 24 -11.98 -7.02 19.30
CA ASP A 24 -10.61 -7.21 18.86
C ASP A 24 -10.20 -6.01 18.00
N SER A 25 -9.04 -5.42 18.31
CA SER A 25 -8.36 -4.49 17.42
C SER A 25 -8.35 -5.08 16.00
N PRO A 26 -8.59 -4.28 14.94
CA PRO A 26 -8.53 -4.80 13.58
C PRO A 26 -7.16 -5.49 13.37
N ILE A 27 -7.18 -6.81 13.22
CA ILE A 27 -5.97 -7.58 12.93
C ILE A 27 -5.64 -7.30 11.47
N ILE A 28 -4.62 -6.49 11.23
CA ILE A 28 -4.09 -6.30 9.88
C ILE A 28 -3.42 -7.62 9.49
N ARG A 29 -3.96 -8.29 8.46
CA ARG A 29 -3.29 -9.47 7.89
C ARG A 29 -2.03 -9.02 7.17
N THR A 30 -0.87 -9.48 7.64
CA THR A 30 0.43 -9.15 7.03
C THR A 30 0.87 -10.24 6.06
N GLY A 31 1.27 -9.86 4.86
CA GLY A 31 1.91 -10.73 3.88
C GLY A 31 3.25 -10.16 3.41
N ASP A 32 4.02 -10.98 2.70
CA ASP A 32 5.24 -10.55 2.02
C ASP A 32 4.97 -10.40 0.51
N LEU A 33 5.51 -9.35 -0.08
CA LEU A 33 5.44 -9.12 -1.53
C LEU A 33 6.66 -9.72 -2.23
N THR A 34 6.43 -10.24 -3.42
CA THR A 34 7.49 -10.70 -4.32
C THR A 34 7.60 -9.74 -5.49
N CYS A 35 8.78 -9.59 -6.08
CA CYS A 35 8.96 -8.80 -7.28
C CYS A 35 9.12 -9.70 -8.50
N SER A 36 8.46 -9.36 -9.60
CA SER A 36 8.65 -10.02 -10.88
C SER A 36 9.97 -9.55 -11.49
N GLY A 37 10.86 -10.47 -11.85
CA GLY A 37 12.18 -10.11 -12.40
C GLY A 37 12.14 -9.43 -13.77
N ASP A 38 10.99 -9.44 -14.44
CA ASP A 38 10.73 -8.83 -15.74
C ASP A 38 9.95 -7.49 -15.65
N GLY A 39 9.58 -7.08 -14.43
CA GLY A 39 8.76 -5.91 -14.17
C GLY A 39 7.28 -6.04 -14.51
N SER A 40 6.81 -7.27 -14.75
CA SER A 40 5.39 -7.57 -14.92
C SER A 40 4.58 -7.23 -13.67
N GLU A 41 3.35 -6.76 -13.85
CA GLU A 41 2.45 -6.45 -12.74
C GLU A 41 1.93 -7.71 -12.05
N ILE A 42 1.99 -7.76 -10.72
CA ILE A 42 1.46 -8.85 -9.90
C ILE A 42 0.12 -8.41 -9.30
N GLU A 43 -0.96 -9.11 -9.65
CA GLU A 43 -2.29 -8.84 -9.13
C GLU A 43 -2.53 -9.51 -7.76
N ILE A 44 -3.07 -8.75 -6.82
CA ILE A 44 -3.36 -9.18 -5.45
C ILE A 44 -4.81 -8.84 -5.12
N ALA A 45 -5.64 -9.86 -4.97
CA ALA A 45 -7.03 -9.67 -4.56
C ALA A 45 -7.12 -9.28 -3.08
N ILE A 46 -7.90 -8.23 -2.79
CA ILE A 46 -8.22 -7.75 -1.44
C ILE A 46 -9.72 -7.83 -1.25
N ASP A 47 -10.12 -8.63 -0.26
CA ASP A 47 -11.51 -8.76 0.14
C ASP A 47 -12.00 -7.42 0.71
N GLY A 48 -13.23 -7.03 0.38
CA GLY A 48 -13.81 -5.79 0.84
C GLY A 48 -13.83 -5.70 2.37
N PHE A 49 -13.47 -4.53 2.92
CA PHE A 49 -13.45 -4.25 4.36
C PHE A 49 -12.45 -5.08 5.19
N ASP A 50 -11.55 -5.84 4.56
CA ASP A 50 -10.44 -6.56 5.22
C ASP A 50 -9.13 -5.77 5.06
N PRO A 51 -8.68 -5.00 6.08
CA PRO A 51 -7.43 -4.26 6.00
C PRO A 51 -6.23 -5.22 5.92
N ARG A 52 -5.38 -5.02 4.89
CA ARG A 52 -4.20 -5.87 4.66
C ARG A 52 -2.92 -5.03 4.66
N GLY A 53 -1.87 -5.61 5.22
CA GLY A 53 -0.53 -5.06 5.27
C GLY A 53 0.42 -5.96 4.49
N PHE A 54 1.43 -5.36 3.87
CA PHE A 54 2.37 -6.05 3.03
C PHE A 54 3.78 -5.50 3.25
N ARG A 55 4.77 -6.38 3.38
CA ARG A 55 6.19 -5.99 3.47
C ARG A 55 6.89 -6.28 2.16
N PHE A 56 7.81 -5.39 1.78
CA PHE A 56 8.82 -5.65 0.76
C PHE A 56 10.18 -5.13 1.22
N PRO A 57 11.29 -5.85 0.99
CA PRO A 57 11.37 -7.21 0.46
C PRO A 57 10.78 -8.26 1.43
N VAL A 58 10.69 -9.53 0.98
CA VAL A 58 10.20 -10.65 1.81
C VAL A 58 11.00 -10.77 3.11
N SER A 59 10.34 -11.18 4.20
CA SER A 59 10.98 -11.21 5.51
C SER A 59 12.24 -12.10 5.52
N GLY A 60 13.34 -11.56 6.05
CA GLY A 60 14.65 -12.23 6.06
C GLY A 60 15.51 -11.93 4.83
N THR A 61 14.98 -11.18 3.85
CA THR A 61 15.77 -10.51 2.82
C THR A 61 16.11 -9.10 3.30
N PHE A 62 17.29 -8.61 2.95
CA PHE A 62 17.77 -7.28 3.34
C PHE A 62 17.88 -6.39 2.10
N GLY A 63 17.22 -5.24 2.14
CA GLY A 63 17.31 -4.24 1.08
C GLY A 63 16.42 -4.51 -0.11
N PHE A 64 16.02 -3.44 -0.79
CA PHE A 64 15.42 -3.58 -2.11
C PHE A 64 16.41 -4.21 -3.10
N PRO A 65 15.97 -5.11 -3.99
CA PRO A 65 16.81 -5.62 -5.06
C PRO A 65 17.26 -4.47 -5.97
N PRO A 66 18.54 -4.40 -6.38
CA PRO A 66 19.00 -3.33 -7.27
C PRO A 66 18.45 -3.50 -8.69
N THR A 67 18.38 -2.40 -9.43
CA THR A 67 18.01 -2.32 -10.85
C THR A 67 16.70 -3.03 -11.16
N THR A 68 15.71 -2.82 -10.31
CA THR A 68 14.45 -3.56 -10.33
C THR A 68 13.27 -2.61 -10.47
N ASN A 69 12.25 -3.07 -11.19
CA ASN A 69 10.97 -2.39 -11.29
C ASN A 69 9.87 -3.36 -10.83
N CYS A 70 9.39 -3.20 -9.60
CA CYS A 70 8.33 -4.02 -9.04
C CYS A 70 7.01 -3.31 -9.18
N LYS A 71 5.97 -4.02 -9.65
CA LYS A 71 4.62 -3.49 -9.72
C LYS A 71 3.61 -4.44 -9.11
N TRP A 72 2.85 -3.97 -8.13
CA TRP A 72 1.80 -4.72 -7.46
C TRP A 72 0.46 -4.02 -7.64
N LYS A 73 -0.52 -4.72 -8.19
CA LYS A 73 -1.88 -4.20 -8.38
C LYS A 73 -2.82 -4.84 -7.38
N PHE A 74 -3.30 -4.04 -6.45
CA PHE A 74 -4.35 -4.45 -5.52
C PHE A 74 -5.70 -4.29 -6.18
N ILE A 75 -6.53 -5.33 -6.16
CA ILE A 75 -7.84 -5.36 -6.81
C ILE A 75 -8.89 -5.78 -5.80
N THR A 76 -10.05 -5.11 -5.82
CA THR A 76 -11.20 -5.44 -5.00
C THR A 76 -12.49 -5.45 -5.82
N GLU A 77 -13.61 -5.69 -5.15
CA GLU A 77 -14.95 -5.74 -5.75
C GLU A 77 -15.35 -4.40 -6.40
N VAL A 78 -16.14 -4.48 -7.48
CA VAL A 78 -16.67 -3.29 -8.15
C VAL A 78 -17.56 -2.49 -7.19
N GLY A 79 -17.35 -1.17 -7.16
CA GLY A 79 -18.07 -0.27 -6.27
C GLY A 79 -17.33 0.04 -4.96
N LEU A 80 -16.23 -0.67 -4.68
CA LEU A 80 -15.30 -0.32 -3.61
C LEU A 80 -14.12 0.50 -4.15
N ARG A 81 -13.47 1.23 -3.24
CA ARG A 81 -12.24 2.00 -3.47
C ARG A 81 -11.18 1.60 -2.46
N PHE A 82 -9.93 1.88 -2.78
CA PHE A 82 -8.80 1.66 -1.89
C PHE A 82 -8.39 2.94 -1.18
N ILE A 83 -8.06 2.80 0.09
CA ILE A 83 -7.06 3.63 0.73
C ILE A 83 -5.74 2.85 0.70
N VAL A 84 -4.69 3.44 0.14
CA VAL A 84 -3.34 2.87 0.13
C VAL A 84 -2.36 3.84 0.77
N GLY A 85 -1.38 3.32 1.49
CA GLY A 85 -0.23 4.09 1.92
C GLY A 85 0.96 3.19 2.19
N VAL A 86 2.10 3.83 2.46
CA VAL A 86 3.32 3.16 2.86
C VAL A 86 3.71 3.69 4.23
N THR A 87 4.04 2.81 5.17
CA THR A 87 4.61 3.14 6.46
C THR A 87 6.05 2.64 6.56
N ASP A 88 6.80 3.28 7.46
CA ASP A 88 8.10 2.80 7.91
C ASP A 88 9.08 2.46 6.76
N THR A 89 9.12 3.32 5.74
CA THR A 89 10.02 3.18 4.60
C THR A 89 11.20 4.12 4.72
N VAL A 90 12.36 3.64 4.30
CA VAL A 90 13.52 4.47 3.95
C VAL A 90 13.71 4.29 2.45
N LYS A 91 14.16 5.34 1.77
CA LYS A 91 14.59 5.24 0.37
C LYS A 91 15.91 5.97 0.19
N ASP A 92 16.67 5.56 -0.81
CA ASP A 92 17.86 6.24 -1.24
C ASP A 92 17.54 7.32 -2.31
N THR A 93 18.55 7.88 -2.97
CA THR A 93 18.32 8.98 -3.94
C THR A 93 17.79 8.46 -5.28
N GLY A 94 18.15 7.24 -5.71
CA GLY A 94 17.73 6.68 -6.98
C GLY A 94 16.44 5.87 -6.93
N ASP A 95 15.99 5.48 -5.74
CA ASP A 95 14.75 4.74 -5.55
C ASP A 95 13.51 5.63 -5.68
N GLU A 96 12.47 5.09 -6.33
CA GLU A 96 11.16 5.73 -6.50
C GLU A 96 10.03 4.79 -6.06
N ILE A 97 9.06 5.34 -5.33
CA ILE A 97 7.81 4.65 -4.99
C ILE A 97 6.64 5.46 -5.56
N LYS A 98 5.83 4.84 -6.41
CA LYS A 98 4.70 5.48 -7.10
C LYS A 98 3.41 4.74 -6.81
N PHE A 99 2.31 5.49 -6.75
CA PHE A 99 0.96 4.96 -6.68
C PHE A 99 0.21 5.34 -7.94
N GLU A 100 -0.46 4.37 -8.57
CA GLU A 100 -1.26 4.56 -9.77
C GLU A 100 -2.71 4.13 -9.50
N ASP A 101 -3.67 4.92 -9.97
CA ASP A 101 -5.09 4.66 -9.81
C ASP A 101 -5.59 3.62 -10.82
N THR A 102 -6.88 3.26 -10.75
CA THR A 102 -7.53 2.27 -11.61
C THR A 102 -7.41 2.56 -13.11
N ASN A 103 -7.23 3.83 -13.48
CA ASN A 103 -7.07 4.30 -14.85
C ASN A 103 -5.60 4.59 -15.22
N ASP A 104 -4.65 4.09 -14.44
CA ASP A 104 -3.21 4.32 -14.58
C ASP A 104 -2.75 5.78 -14.35
N ASP A 105 -3.63 6.65 -13.84
CA ASP A 105 -3.26 8.01 -13.44
C ASP A 105 -2.43 7.97 -12.15
N ALA A 106 -1.38 8.80 -12.08
CA ALA A 106 -0.58 8.92 -10.87
C ALA A 106 -1.41 9.51 -9.72
N LEU A 107 -1.44 8.81 -8.59
CA LEU A 107 -2.01 9.30 -7.34
C LEU A 107 -1.00 10.24 -6.65
N PRO A 108 -1.47 11.25 -5.90
CA PRO A 108 -0.61 12.24 -5.27
C PRO A 108 0.21 11.63 -4.13
N THR A 109 1.47 11.29 -4.39
CA THR A 109 2.42 10.87 -3.36
C THR A 109 3.16 12.07 -2.81
N LEU A 110 3.26 12.20 -1.49
CA LEU A 110 4.28 13.07 -0.90
C LEU A 110 5.65 12.42 -1.09
N GLU A 111 6.64 13.21 -1.48
CA GLU A 111 8.02 12.74 -1.55
C GLU A 111 8.47 12.20 -0.18
N ILE A 112 9.07 11.00 -0.20
CA ILE A 112 9.83 10.48 0.93
C ILE A 112 11.22 11.10 0.84
N GLU A 113 11.62 11.80 1.90
CA GLU A 113 12.97 12.36 1.99
C GLU A 113 14.01 11.24 2.07
N VAL A 114 15.08 11.37 1.30
CA VAL A 114 16.17 10.38 1.24
C VAL A 114 16.78 10.14 2.61
N GLY A 115 16.97 8.88 2.99
CA GLY A 115 17.60 8.48 4.25
C GLY A 115 16.75 8.76 5.50
N VAL A 116 15.53 9.27 5.36
CA VAL A 116 14.61 9.52 6.47
C VAL A 116 13.53 8.45 6.50
N ARG A 117 13.45 7.73 7.62
CA ARG A 117 12.40 6.76 7.86
C ARG A 117 11.05 7.47 8.02
N LYS A 118 10.17 7.30 7.04
CA LYS A 118 8.88 8.00 6.96
C LYS A 118 7.84 7.12 6.26
N GLY A 119 6.58 7.50 6.33
CA GLY A 119 5.52 6.93 5.50
C GLY A 119 5.04 7.89 4.41
N ILE A 120 4.50 7.34 3.34
CA ILE A 120 3.68 8.09 2.39
C ILE A 120 2.29 8.21 2.99
N ARG A 121 1.75 9.45 3.02
CA ARG A 121 0.39 9.67 3.51
C ARG A 121 -0.59 8.82 2.72
N PRO A 122 -1.63 8.27 3.39
CA PRO A 122 -2.66 7.51 2.70
C PRO A 122 -3.30 8.35 1.59
N VAL A 123 -3.45 7.74 0.42
CA VAL A 123 -4.19 8.26 -0.72
C VAL A 123 -5.38 7.37 -1.02
N VAL A 124 -6.37 7.91 -1.71
CA VAL A 124 -7.61 7.20 -2.04
C VAL A 124 -7.70 7.02 -3.55
N SER A 125 -7.95 5.79 -4.01
CA SER A 125 -8.18 5.48 -5.42
C SER A 125 -9.58 5.95 -5.84
N THR A 126 -9.78 6.21 -7.14
CA THR A 126 -11.11 6.54 -7.68
C THR A 126 -11.92 5.29 -8.06
N GLY A 127 -11.24 4.17 -8.30
CA GLY A 127 -11.85 2.89 -8.65
C GLY A 127 -11.45 1.72 -7.74
N ASN A 128 -11.73 0.51 -8.20
CA ASN A 128 -11.59 -0.74 -7.46
C ASN A 128 -10.22 -1.40 -7.62
N SER A 129 -9.22 -0.68 -8.14
CA SER A 129 -7.83 -1.11 -8.12
C SER A 129 -6.87 0.05 -7.84
N VAL A 130 -5.71 -0.29 -7.27
CA VAL A 130 -4.60 0.64 -7.10
C VAL A 130 -3.30 -0.12 -7.29
N SER A 131 -2.37 0.44 -8.05
CA SER A 131 -1.04 -0.13 -8.25
C SER A 131 0.00 0.60 -7.41
N VAL A 132 0.91 -0.14 -6.80
CA VAL A 132 2.12 0.37 -6.17
C VAL A 132 3.31 -0.09 -6.98
N GLN A 133 4.13 0.86 -7.40
CA GLN A 133 5.35 0.61 -8.15
C GLN A 133 6.56 1.02 -7.31
N LEU A 134 7.58 0.17 -7.29
CA LEU A 134 8.91 0.44 -6.76
C LEU A 134 9.90 0.36 -7.91
N ILE A 135 10.71 1.39 -8.10
CA ILE A 135 11.82 1.42 -9.05
C ILE A 135 13.08 1.64 -8.24
N THR A 136 14.09 0.78 -8.43
CA THR A 136 15.37 0.88 -7.74
C THR A 136 16.51 1.13 -8.70
N ASP A 137 17.53 1.83 -8.22
CA ASP A 137 18.77 2.06 -8.96
C ASP A 137 19.79 0.92 -8.77
N ASP A 138 21.03 1.09 -9.23
CA ASP A 138 22.07 0.06 -9.15
C ASP A 138 22.83 0.04 -7.81
N THR A 139 22.38 0.79 -6.81
CA THR A 139 23.04 0.86 -5.51
C THR A 139 22.55 -0.23 -4.55
N THR A 140 23.42 -0.59 -3.60
CA THR A 140 23.07 -1.58 -2.58
C THR A 140 22.22 -0.94 -1.49
N ASN A 141 21.03 -1.49 -1.35
CA ASN A 141 19.98 -0.96 -0.48
C ASN A 141 19.91 -1.76 0.84
N ASN A 142 19.54 -1.12 1.94
CA ASN A 142 19.12 -1.74 3.20
C ASN A 142 17.66 -1.40 3.57
N GLU A 143 16.95 -0.84 2.61
CA GLU A 143 15.60 -0.34 2.67
C GLU A 143 14.56 -1.46 2.76
N GLU A 144 13.45 -1.11 3.40
CA GLU A 144 12.23 -1.90 3.46
C GLU A 144 11.05 -0.94 3.34
N MET A 145 9.91 -1.45 2.88
CA MET A 145 8.65 -0.71 2.87
C MET A 145 7.51 -1.58 3.34
N TYR A 146 6.58 -0.96 4.07
CA TYR A 146 5.35 -1.61 4.53
C TYR A 146 4.16 -0.93 3.87
N ILE A 147 3.52 -1.59 2.92
CA ILE A 147 2.29 -1.10 2.29
C ILE A 147 1.12 -1.52 3.15
N TYR A 148 0.14 -0.64 3.32
CA TYR A 148 -1.18 -1.04 3.81
C TYR A 148 -2.24 -0.64 2.80
N VAL A 149 -3.24 -1.50 2.64
CA VAL A 149 -4.39 -1.30 1.77
C VAL A 149 -5.68 -1.59 2.52
N ILE A 150 -6.68 -0.76 2.29
CA ILE A 150 -8.02 -0.91 2.86
C ILE A 150 -9.02 -0.69 1.73
N ALA A 151 -9.76 -1.73 1.36
CA ALA A 151 -10.88 -1.63 0.43
C ALA A 151 -12.17 -1.27 1.19
N GLY A 152 -12.94 -0.30 0.69
CA GLY A 152 -14.22 0.06 1.31
C GLY A 152 -15.02 1.04 0.48
N THR A 153 -16.17 1.44 1.02
CA THR A 153 -17.03 2.47 0.45
C THR A 153 -16.75 3.82 1.10
N ASP A 154 -16.79 4.89 0.31
CA ASP A 154 -16.86 6.25 0.82
C ASP A 154 -18.16 6.43 1.62
N SER A 155 -18.11 7.10 2.77
CA SER A 155 -19.26 7.21 3.67
C SER A 155 -20.34 8.16 3.18
N GLY A 156 -20.02 9.03 2.21
CA GLY A 156 -20.83 10.19 1.85
C GLY A 156 -20.85 11.26 2.93
#